data_AF-A0A173WR12-F1
#
_entry.id   AF-A0A173WR12-F1
#
_cell.length_a   1.000
_cell.length_b   1.000
_cell.length_c   1.000
_cell.angle_alpha   90.00
_cell.angle_beta   90.00
_cell.angle_gamma   90.00
#
_symmetry.space_group_name_H-M   'P 1'
#
loop_
_entity.id
_entity.type
_entity.pdbx_description
1 polymer ?
#
loop_
_entity_poly.entity_id
_entity_poly.type
_entity_poly.pdbx_seq_one_letter_code
_entity_poly.pdbx_strand_id
1 'polypeptide(L)' 'MAQNKQLLSTKYRDHPLTENWKGYREIHIEGDWLVIYRVEKQELQLVLTRTGSHDDLF' A
#
# COMPACT_ATOMS: atom_id res chain seq x y z
N MET A 1 11.22 -11.00 10.51
CA MET A 1 11.28 -10.26 9.23
C MET A 1 10.48 -10.93 8.11
N ALA A 2 10.67 -12.22 7.80
CA ALA A 2 9.99 -12.89 6.67
C ALA A 2 8.45 -13.03 6.81
N GLN A 3 7.96 -13.25 8.03
CA GLN A 3 6.54 -13.51 8.29
C GLN A 3 5.63 -12.30 7.97
N ASN A 4 6.13 -11.09 8.19
CA ASN A 4 5.37 -9.86 7.93
C ASN A 4 5.17 -9.61 6.43
N LYS A 5 6.12 -10.04 5.59
CA LYS A 5 6.05 -9.84 4.14
C LYS A 5 4.99 -10.74 3.48
N GLN A 6 4.89 -11.98 3.95
CA GLN A 6 3.87 -12.91 3.45
C GLN A 6 2.46 -12.45 3.86
N LEU A 7 2.29 -11.95 5.08
CA LEU A 7 1.02 -11.38 5.55
C LEU A 7 0.58 -10.16 4.71
N LEU A 8 1.52 -9.25 4.41
CA LEU A 8 1.25 -8.08 3.56
C LEU A 8 0.80 -8.51 2.16
N SER A 9 1.50 -9.45 1.54
CA SER A 9 1.18 -9.92 0.19
C SER A 9 -0.17 -10.66 0.09
N THR A 10 -0.53 -11.47 1.09
CA THR A 10 -1.76 -12.29 1.03
C THR A 10 -2.98 -11.59 1.60
N LYS A 11 -2.93 -11.19 2.88
CA LYS A 11 -4.08 -10.63 3.58
C LYS A 11 -4.40 -9.22 3.09
N TYR A 12 -3.36 -8.40 2.94
CA TYR A 12 -3.51 -6.98 2.62
C TYR A 12 -3.27 -6.69 1.13
N ARG A 13 -3.10 -7.72 0.30
CA ARG A 13 -2.92 -7.62 -1.16
C ARG A 13 -1.83 -6.63 -1.57
N ASP A 14 -0.73 -6.59 -0.81
CA ASP A 14 0.39 -5.69 -1.05
C ASP A 14 0.96 -5.86 -2.46
N HIS A 15 0.95 -4.79 -3.24
CA HIS A 15 1.49 -4.79 -4.59
C HIS A 15 2.08 -3.43 -4.98
N PRO A 16 3.09 -3.39 -5.88
CA PRO A 16 3.64 -2.15 -6.38
C PRO A 16 2.65 -1.44 -7.31
N LEU A 17 2.59 -0.12 -7.21
CA LEU A 17 1.86 0.72 -8.15
C LEU A 17 2.65 0.96 -9.44
N THR A 18 1.94 1.33 -10.50
CA THR A 18 2.49 1.51 -11.86
C THR A 18 2.50 2.99 -12.30
N GLU A 19 3.13 3.25 -13.45
CA GLU A 19 3.20 4.59 -14.09
C GLU A 19 3.70 5.71 -13.16
N ASN A 20 2.86 6.74 -12.94
CA ASN A 20 3.18 7.93 -12.14
C ASN A 20 3.47 7.60 -10.67
N TRP A 21 3.10 6.40 -10.21
CA TRP A 21 3.30 5.92 -8.85
C TRP A 21 4.42 4.89 -8.73
N LYS A 22 5.30 4.78 -9.73
CA LYS A 22 6.45 3.88 -9.68
C LYS A 22 7.30 4.11 -8.43
N GLY A 23 7.55 3.04 -7.67
CA GLY A 23 8.28 3.08 -6.40
C GLY A 23 7.37 3.16 -5.16
N TYR A 24 6.08 3.37 -5.36
CA TYR A 24 5.05 3.22 -4.33
C TYR A 24 4.44 1.81 -4.37
N ARG A 25 3.82 1.44 -3.25
CA ARG A 25 3.07 0.21 -3.04
C ARG A 25 1.72 0.56 -2.45
N GLU A 26 0.73 -0.29 -2.66
CA GLU A 26 -0.56 -0.19 -1.99
C GLU A 26 -0.93 -1.47 -1.25
N ILE A 27 -1.67 -1.30 -0.15
CA ILE A 27 -2.31 -2.38 0.60
C ILE A 27 -3.78 -2.04 0.84
N HIS A 28 -4.62 -3.08 0.92
CA HIS A 28 -6.03 -3.00 1.30
C HIS A 28 -6.19 -3.43 2.75
N ILE A 29 -6.66 -2.53 3.62
CA ILE A 29 -6.88 -2.82 5.04
C ILE A 29 -8.23 -3.53 5.23
N GLU A 30 -9.30 -2.97 4.67
CA GLU A 30 -10.66 -3.51 4.77
C GLU A 30 -11.55 -2.93 3.67
N GLY A 31 -12.26 -3.80 2.92
CA GLY A 31 -13.06 -3.36 1.77
C GLY A 31 -12.22 -2.55 0.78
N ASP A 32 -12.67 -1.32 0.51
CA ASP A 32 -12.01 -0.37 -0.37
C ASP A 32 -11.00 0.56 0.34
N TRP A 33 -10.81 0.40 1.65
CA TRP A 33 -9.86 1.20 2.40
C TRP A 33 -8.42 0.78 2.07
N LEU A 34 -7.73 1.61 1.29
CA LEU A 34 -6.34 1.40 0.90
C LEU A 34 -5.35 2.36 1.58
N VAL A 35 -4.10 1.92 1.66
CA VAL A 35 -2.95 2.73 2.08
C VAL A 35 -1.86 2.62 1.03
N ILE A 36 -1.43 3.78 0.51
CA ILE A 36 -0.27 3.89 -0.39
C ILE A 36 0.97 4.22 0.45
N TYR A 37 2.10 3.58 0.17
CA TYR A 37 3.34 3.79 0.92
C TYR A 37 4.57 3.57 0.03
N ARG A 38 5.74 4.03 0.48
CA ARG A 38 7.03 3.83 -0.20
C ARG A 38 8.10 3.46 0.81
N VAL A 39 9.07 2.64 0.38
CA VAL A 39 10.19 2.21 1.23
C VAL A 39 11.46 2.95 0.83
N GLU A 40 11.71 4.01 1.60
CA GLU A 40 12.82 4.97 1.68
C GLU A 40 14.15 4.57 2.33
N LYS A 41 15.06 3.79 1.72
CA LYS A 41 16.21 3.23 2.50
C LYS A 41 15.69 2.49 3.76
N GLN A 42 16.41 2.43 4.87
CA GLN A 42 15.94 1.77 6.11
C GLN A 42 14.74 2.46 6.77
N GLU A 43 14.25 3.58 6.25
CA GLU A 43 13.09 4.27 6.80
C GLU A 43 11.83 3.98 5.98
N LEU A 44 10.83 3.43 6.66
CA LEU A 44 9.49 3.26 6.13
C LEU A 44 8.80 4.64 6.15
N GLN A 45 8.76 5.32 5.00
CA GLN A 45 7.97 6.55 4.88
C GLN A 45 6.52 6.17 4.53
N LEU A 46 5.67 6.15 5.54
CA LEU A 46 4.24 5.91 5.39
C LEU A 46 3.56 7.23 5.01
N VAL A 47 3.13 7.38 3.76
CA VAL A 47 2.42 8.56 3.30
C VAL A 47 0.95 8.20 3.13
N LEU A 48 0.14 8.46 4.15
CA LEU A 48 -1.31 8.32 4.09
C LEU A 48 -1.86 9.39 3.14
N THR A 49 -1.98 9.06 1.86
CA THR A 49 -2.39 10.00 0.82
C THR A 49 -3.90 10.26 0.86
N ARG A 50 -4.73 9.20 0.87
CA ARG A 50 -6.20 9.29 0.93
C ARG A 50 -6.80 8.03 1.55
N THR A 51 -7.97 8.13 2.19
CA THR A 51 -8.77 7.00 2.69
C THR A 51 -10.20 7.22 2.22
N GLY A 52 -10.87 6.17 1.72
CA GLY A 52 -12.21 6.26 1.12
C GLY A 52 -12.53 4.99 0.34
N SER A 53 -13.71 4.92 -0.27
CA SER A 53 -14.06 3.81 -1.18
C SER A 53 -13.33 3.91 -2.52
N HIS A 54 -13.38 2.87 -3.37
CA HIS A 54 -12.77 2.95 -4.71
C HIS A 54 -13.37 4.12 -5.51
N ASP A 55 -14.68 4.31 -5.38
CA ASP A 55 -15.46 5.40 -5.99
C ASP A 55 -15.07 6.80 -5.45
N ASP A 56 -14.53 6.91 -4.23
CA ASP A 56 -14.08 8.19 -3.66
C ASP A 56 -12.65 8.57 -4.11
N LEU A 57 -11.91 7.58 -4.60
CA LEU A 57 -10.47 7.67 -4.84
C LEU A 57 -10.09 7.64 -6.33
N PHE A 58 -10.92 7.02 -7.17
CA PHE A 58 -10.79 6.90 -8.63
C PHE A 58 -12.08 7.31 -9.33
#